data_AF-A0A4P6Q8T8-F1
#
_entry.id   AF-A0A4P6Q8T8-F1
#
_cell.length_a   1.000
_cell.length_b   1.000
_cell.length_c   1.000
_cell.angle_alpha   90.00
_cell.angle_beta   90.00
_cell.angle_gamma   90.00
#
_symmetry.space_group_name_H-M   'P 1'
#
loop_
_entity.id
_entity.type
_entity.pdbx_description
1 polymer ?
#
loop_
_entity_poly.entity_id
_entity_poly.type
_entity_poly.pdbx_seq_one_letter_code
_entity_poly.pdbx_strand_id
1 'polypeptide(L)'
;MNYPPPPPDPGDPYGRPAPSDPYAQPDMPSGGYPGYPSDPAAGPLVPYGKEQTGGWHSPYAPVPENDAVLTTIGDIAITQTTVITPAGRLPIKGSVWTSTDMSHTTEGIATVGIVLAVVTVILFVGLCGLGLLGLLFLLMKEQKTQGSVQVTVQGNGVYHSTMIPVHSPQAVSQIMQSVNYARSLAATN
;
A
#
# COMPACT_ATOMS: atom_id res chain seq x y z
N MET A 1 -49.74 -12.87 -7.85
CA MET A 1 -50.17 -13.35 -9.17
C MET A 1 -48.98 -14.07 -9.78
N ASN A 2 -49.05 -15.41 -9.88
CA ASN A 2 -47.97 -16.22 -10.44
C ASN A 2 -48.26 -16.41 -11.93
N TYR A 3 -47.38 -15.93 -12.82
CA TYR A 3 -47.58 -16.14 -14.25
C TYR A 3 -47.18 -17.57 -14.61
N PRO A 4 -47.96 -18.26 -15.47
CA PRO A 4 -47.57 -19.57 -15.95
C PRO A 4 -46.29 -19.47 -16.80
N PRO A 5 -45.38 -20.45 -16.70
CA PRO A 5 -44.17 -20.48 -17.51
C PRO A 5 -44.52 -20.62 -19.01
N PRO A 6 -43.71 -20.04 -19.92
CA PRO A 6 -43.94 -20.15 -21.34
C PRO A 6 -43.80 -21.60 -21.84
N PRO A 7 -44.53 -22.00 -22.89
CA PRO A 7 -44.44 -23.33 -23.45
C PRO A 7 -43.03 -23.64 -23.97
N PRO A 8 -42.56 -24.90 -23.86
CA PRO A 8 -41.29 -25.33 -24.45
C PRO A 8 -41.27 -25.16 -25.98
N ASP A 9 -40.17 -24.62 -26.51
CA ASP A 9 -39.97 -24.41 -27.95
C ASP A 9 -39.85 -25.77 -28.67
N PRO A 10 -40.74 -26.12 -29.63
CA PRO A 10 -40.77 -27.44 -30.26
C PRO A 10 -39.60 -27.80 -31.20
N GLY A 11 -38.49 -27.05 -31.17
CA GLY A 11 -37.42 -27.12 -32.17
C GLY A 11 -36.06 -27.66 -31.72
N ASP A 12 -35.82 -27.96 -30.45
CA ASP A 12 -34.47 -28.29 -29.95
C ASP A 12 -34.18 -29.82 -29.89
N PRO A 13 -33.36 -30.40 -30.78
CA PRO A 13 -33.06 -31.84 -30.78
C PRO A 13 -32.08 -32.26 -29.67
N TYR A 14 -31.48 -31.28 -28.98
CA TYR A 14 -30.40 -31.49 -28.00
C TYR A 14 -30.79 -31.14 -26.56
N GLY A 15 -32.08 -30.96 -26.27
CA GLY A 15 -32.61 -30.92 -24.89
C GLY A 15 -31.80 -30.05 -23.94
N ARG A 16 -31.52 -28.80 -24.33
CA ARG A 16 -30.75 -27.88 -23.49
C ARG A 16 -31.58 -27.51 -22.25
N PRO A 17 -31.03 -27.62 -21.04
CA PRO A 17 -31.70 -27.13 -19.83
C PRO A 17 -31.99 -25.64 -19.98
N ALA A 18 -33.18 -25.21 -19.55
CA ALA A 18 -33.53 -23.80 -19.50
C ALA A 18 -32.48 -23.03 -18.66
N PRO A 19 -32.13 -21.78 -19.03
CA PRO A 19 -31.21 -20.98 -18.24
C PRO A 19 -31.77 -20.83 -16.81
N SER A 20 -31.08 -21.40 -15.84
CA SER A 20 -31.41 -21.20 -14.44
C SER A 20 -31.09 -19.75 -14.08
N ASP A 21 -32.11 -18.99 -13.65
CA ASP A 21 -31.92 -17.65 -13.11
C ASP A 21 -30.99 -17.73 -11.87
N PRO A 22 -29.79 -17.13 -11.90
CA PRO A 22 -28.80 -17.26 -10.82
C PRO A 22 -29.21 -16.61 -9.50
N TYR A 23 -30.32 -15.85 -9.50
CA TYR A 23 -30.84 -15.10 -8.36
C TYR A 23 -32.09 -15.72 -7.73
N ALA A 24 -32.53 -16.90 -8.19
CA ALA A 24 -33.64 -17.61 -7.58
C ALA A 24 -33.20 -18.18 -6.21
N GLN A 25 -33.64 -17.52 -5.15
CA GLN A 25 -33.40 -17.95 -3.77
C GLN A 25 -34.33 -19.13 -3.43
N PRO A 26 -33.83 -20.28 -2.97
CA PRO A 26 -34.68 -21.42 -2.60
C PRO A 26 -35.56 -21.10 -1.39
N ASP A 27 -36.87 -21.35 -1.51
CA ASP A 27 -37.84 -21.30 -0.42
C ASP A 27 -37.41 -22.23 0.73
N MET A 28 -37.10 -21.66 1.90
CA MET A 28 -36.73 -22.43 3.09
C MET A 28 -37.99 -22.84 3.88
N PRO A 29 -38.17 -24.13 4.21
CA PRO A 29 -39.21 -24.57 5.14
C PRO A 29 -38.89 -24.11 6.56
N SER A 30 -39.87 -23.46 7.21
CA SER A 30 -39.89 -23.23 8.66
C SER A 30 -40.03 -24.59 9.37
N GLY A 31 -38.94 -25.10 9.96
CA GLY A 31 -38.95 -26.37 10.70
C GLY A 31 -37.62 -26.64 11.38
N GLY A 32 -37.63 -26.68 12.71
CA GLY A 32 -36.43 -26.86 13.55
C GLY A 32 -35.72 -28.20 13.34
N TYR A 33 -34.39 -28.17 13.43
CA TYR A 33 -33.54 -29.36 13.38
C TYR A 33 -33.05 -29.75 14.79
N PRO A 34 -33.31 -30.98 15.26
CA PRO A 34 -32.71 -31.54 16.47
C PRO A 34 -31.35 -32.17 16.15
N GLY A 35 -30.31 -31.87 16.94
CA GLY A 35 -29.09 -32.70 16.96
C GLY A 35 -27.71 -32.05 17.09
N TYR A 36 -27.55 -30.84 17.65
CA TYR A 36 -26.22 -30.31 17.98
C TYR A 36 -25.93 -30.46 19.49
N PRO A 37 -24.74 -30.95 19.89
CA PRO A 37 -24.25 -30.76 21.25
C PRO A 37 -24.17 -29.25 21.54
N SER A 38 -24.78 -28.84 22.64
CA SER A 38 -24.78 -27.46 23.14
C SER A 38 -23.36 -27.01 23.47
N ASP A 39 -22.85 -26.00 22.76
CA ASP A 39 -21.63 -25.30 23.17
C ASP A 39 -22.02 -23.99 23.87
N PRO A 40 -21.73 -23.82 25.18
CA PRO A 40 -22.17 -22.68 25.96
C PRO A 40 -21.12 -21.57 25.92
N ALA A 41 -21.11 -20.74 24.86
CA ALA A 41 -20.40 -19.47 24.90
C ALA A 41 -20.92 -18.51 23.82
N ALA A 42 -21.97 -17.76 24.16
CA ALA A 42 -22.22 -16.48 23.50
C ALA A 42 -21.01 -15.57 23.77
N GLY A 43 -20.09 -15.47 22.82
CA GLY A 43 -18.99 -14.52 22.85
C GLY A 43 -19.54 -13.07 22.82
N PRO A 44 -18.88 -12.10 23.47
CA PRO A 44 -19.38 -10.73 23.53
C PRO A 44 -19.53 -10.10 22.15
N LEU A 45 -20.67 -9.46 21.89
CA LEU A 45 -20.92 -8.64 20.71
C LEU A 45 -19.89 -7.50 20.65
N VAL A 46 -19.06 -7.47 19.60
CA VAL A 46 -18.07 -6.42 19.40
C VAL A 46 -18.78 -5.14 18.93
N PRO A 47 -18.61 -3.98 19.61
CA PRO A 47 -19.31 -2.75 19.25
C PRO A 47 -18.97 -2.22 17.85
N TYR A 48 -19.98 -1.63 17.20
CA TYR A 48 -19.94 -1.04 15.86
C TYR A 48 -18.94 0.12 15.78
N GLY A 49 -17.98 0.04 14.85
CA GLY A 49 -16.98 1.10 14.63
C GLY A 49 -15.68 0.70 13.91
N LYS A 50 -15.52 -0.53 13.43
CA LYS A 50 -14.38 -0.91 12.57
C LYS A 50 -14.86 -1.10 11.14
N GLU A 51 -14.37 -0.23 10.26
CA GLU A 51 -14.64 -0.26 8.84
C GLU A 51 -14.26 -1.62 8.26
N GLN A 52 -15.30 -2.37 7.89
CA GLN A 52 -15.21 -3.63 7.19
C GLN A 52 -15.14 -3.29 5.70
N THR A 53 -13.95 -2.93 5.22
CA THR A 53 -13.67 -2.66 3.80
C THR A 53 -13.13 -3.93 3.16
N GLY A 54 -13.82 -4.39 2.10
CA GLY A 54 -13.72 -5.74 1.55
C GLY A 54 -12.41 -6.11 0.83
N GLY A 55 -12.22 -7.43 0.70
CA GLY A 55 -11.18 -8.06 -0.12
C GLY A 55 -10.14 -8.83 0.69
N TRP A 56 -10.11 -10.16 0.53
CA TRP A 56 -9.16 -11.14 1.08
C TRP A 56 -8.93 -11.12 2.60
N HIS A 57 -9.71 -11.92 3.33
CA HIS A 57 -9.38 -12.30 4.70
C HIS A 57 -8.12 -13.18 4.70
N SER A 58 -6.97 -12.56 4.98
CA SER A 58 -5.75 -13.28 5.38
C SER A 58 -6.01 -14.00 6.71
N PRO A 59 -5.48 -15.23 6.91
CA PRO A 59 -5.52 -15.89 8.21
C PRO A 59 -4.89 -14.96 9.25
N TYR A 60 -5.69 -14.46 10.18
CA TYR A 60 -5.23 -13.59 11.26
C TYR A 60 -4.28 -14.40 12.15
N ALA A 61 -2.98 -14.34 11.87
CA ALA A 61 -1.98 -14.85 12.79
C ALA A 61 -2.11 -14.04 14.09
N PRO A 62 -2.31 -14.69 15.25
CA PRO A 62 -2.40 -14.01 16.54
C PRO A 62 -1.22 -13.06 16.72
N VAL A 63 -1.51 -11.79 16.98
CA VAL A 63 -0.48 -10.81 17.37
C VAL A 63 -0.03 -11.24 18.77
N PRO A 64 1.25 -11.53 19.01
CA PRO A 64 1.75 -11.54 20.38
C PRO A 64 1.48 -10.14 20.95
N GLU A 65 0.68 -10.07 22.01
CA GLU A 65 0.09 -8.84 22.60
C GLU A 65 1.15 -7.79 23.04
N ASN A 66 2.44 -8.08 22.87
CA ASN A 66 3.58 -7.27 23.28
C ASN A 66 4.65 -7.03 22.19
N ASP A 67 4.36 -7.27 20.90
CA ASP A 67 5.37 -7.05 19.86
C ASP A 67 5.37 -5.59 19.38
N ALA A 68 6.33 -4.80 19.88
CA ALA A 68 6.48 -3.39 19.54
C ALA A 68 6.96 -3.22 18.09
N VAL A 69 6.42 -2.19 17.40
CA VAL A 69 6.88 -1.82 16.06
C VAL A 69 8.30 -1.25 16.17
N LEU A 70 9.26 -1.92 15.54
CA LEU A 70 10.67 -1.52 15.53
C LEU A 70 10.92 -0.43 14.48
N THR A 71 10.32 -0.60 13.29
CA THR A 71 10.45 0.35 12.19
C THR A 71 9.28 0.23 11.22
N THR A 72 9.11 1.24 10.39
CA THR A 72 8.07 1.31 9.36
C THR A 72 8.68 1.73 8.03
N ILE A 73 8.25 1.10 6.94
CA ILE A 73 8.69 1.38 5.58
C ILE A 73 7.43 1.67 4.75
N GLY A 74 7.10 2.95 4.59
CA GLY A 74 5.82 3.35 3.98
C GLY A 74 4.64 2.87 4.82
N ASP A 75 3.84 1.97 4.25
CA ASP A 75 2.68 1.32 4.86
C ASP A 75 3.01 -0.06 5.48
N ILE A 76 4.27 -0.49 5.45
CA ILE A 76 4.73 -1.75 6.03
C ILE A 76 5.27 -1.50 7.44
N ALA A 77 4.70 -2.15 8.45
CA ALA A 77 5.23 -2.11 9.82
C ALA A 77 5.97 -3.41 10.17
N ILE A 78 7.11 -3.26 10.83
CA ILE A 78 8.03 -4.36 11.14
C ILE A 78 8.14 -4.48 12.66
N THR A 79 7.85 -5.66 13.20
CA THR A 79 8.01 -6.01 14.61
C THR A 79 9.16 -7.02 14.77
N GLN A 80 9.42 -7.51 15.99
CA GLN A 80 10.49 -8.50 16.20
C GLN A 80 10.18 -9.84 15.51
N THR A 81 8.90 -10.20 15.41
CA THR A 81 8.49 -11.52 14.91
C THR A 81 7.70 -11.48 13.61
N THR A 82 7.08 -10.33 13.29
CA THR A 82 6.04 -10.25 12.27
C THR A 82 6.23 -9.00 11.40
N VAL A 83 5.84 -9.11 10.13
CA VAL A 83 5.68 -8.00 9.20
C VAL A 83 4.18 -7.80 8.98
N ILE A 84 3.74 -6.56 9.15
CA ILE A 84 2.34 -6.15 9.04
C ILE A 84 2.22 -5.32 7.77
N THR A 85 1.39 -5.78 6.85
CA THR A 85 1.09 -5.11 5.57
C THR A 85 -0.42 -5.03 5.37
N PRO A 86 -0.93 -4.13 4.51
CA PRO A 86 -2.33 -4.14 4.10
C PRO A 86 -2.78 -5.46 3.46
N ALA A 87 -1.89 -6.17 2.77
CA ALA A 87 -2.17 -7.48 2.16
C ALA A 87 -2.25 -8.62 3.19
N GLY A 88 -1.84 -8.37 4.44
CA GLY A 88 -1.85 -9.36 5.52
C GLY A 88 -0.58 -9.31 6.37
N ARG A 89 -0.53 -10.25 7.31
CA ARG A 89 0.59 -10.38 8.25
C ARG A 89 1.41 -11.62 7.87
N LEU A 90 2.73 -11.51 7.91
CA LEU A 90 3.63 -12.63 7.65
C LEU A 90 4.74 -12.68 8.71
N PRO A 91 5.27 -13.86 9.06
CA PRO A 91 6.43 -13.93 9.92
C PRO A 91 7.62 -13.23 9.26
N ILE A 92 8.41 -12.49 10.06
CA ILE A 92 9.61 -11.83 9.54
C ILE A 92 10.67 -12.86 9.15
N LYS A 93 10.72 -13.97 9.88
CA LYS A 93 11.58 -15.13 9.60
C LYS A 93 11.33 -15.66 8.19
N GLY A 94 12.39 -15.70 7.38
CA GLY A 94 12.31 -16.22 6.02
C GLY A 94 11.54 -15.33 5.03
N SER A 95 11.20 -14.09 5.41
CA SER A 95 10.67 -13.12 4.47
C SER A 95 11.78 -12.59 3.54
N VAL A 96 11.44 -12.42 2.26
CA VAL A 96 12.32 -11.89 1.23
C VAL A 96 11.97 -10.42 1.00
N TRP A 97 12.98 -9.56 1.05
CA TRP A 97 12.83 -8.11 0.89
C TRP A 97 13.61 -7.58 -0.29
N THR A 98 12.94 -6.87 -1.17
CA THR A 98 13.54 -6.24 -2.36
C THR A 98 13.28 -4.73 -2.31
N SER A 99 14.28 -3.94 -2.67
CA SER A 99 14.17 -2.48 -2.80
C SER A 99 14.74 -2.03 -4.14
N THR A 100 13.98 -1.23 -4.86
CA THR A 100 14.34 -0.68 -6.16
C THR A 100 14.23 0.83 -6.09
N ASP A 101 15.35 1.51 -6.32
CA ASP A 101 15.40 2.96 -6.38
C ASP A 101 15.03 3.45 -7.78
N MET A 102 13.94 4.22 -7.89
CA MET A 102 13.51 4.91 -9.10
C MET A 102 13.61 6.42 -8.94
N SER A 103 14.50 6.89 -8.05
CA SER A 103 14.78 8.31 -7.89
C SER A 103 15.71 8.84 -8.97
N HIS A 104 15.37 10.02 -9.48
CA HIS A 104 16.21 10.76 -10.42
C HIS A 104 16.58 12.09 -9.77
N THR A 105 17.88 12.38 -9.74
CA THR A 105 18.38 13.69 -9.33
C THR A 105 18.65 14.51 -10.58
N THR A 106 17.86 15.56 -10.78
CA THR A 106 18.09 16.52 -11.86
C THR A 106 18.75 17.77 -11.28
N GLU A 107 19.82 18.21 -11.94
CA GLU A 107 20.50 19.44 -11.61
C GLU A 107 20.17 20.49 -12.66
N GLY A 108 19.71 21.66 -12.22
CA GLY A 108 19.31 22.75 -13.10
C GLY A 108 19.78 24.10 -12.59
N ILE A 109 19.74 25.10 -13.46
CA ILE A 109 19.91 26.50 -13.04
C ILE A 109 18.75 26.86 -12.13
N ALA A 110 19.05 27.38 -10.93
CA ALA A 110 18.02 27.75 -9.98
C ALA A 110 17.11 28.84 -10.59
N THR A 111 15.80 28.65 -10.57
CA THR A 111 14.86 29.70 -11.00
C THR A 111 15.00 30.93 -10.09
N VAL A 112 15.20 30.69 -8.79
CA VAL A 112 15.54 31.72 -7.80
C VAL A 112 16.87 32.40 -8.14
N GLY A 113 17.82 31.62 -8.68
CA GLY A 113 19.08 32.04 -9.32
C GLY A 113 18.87 33.17 -10.34
N ILE A 114 17.99 32.91 -11.28
CA ILE A 114 17.67 33.83 -12.37
C ILE A 114 16.95 35.08 -11.83
N VAL A 115 15.96 34.90 -10.94
CA VAL A 115 15.17 36.02 -10.40
C VAL A 115 16.05 37.00 -9.61
N LEU A 116 16.90 36.49 -8.72
CA LEU A 116 17.77 37.34 -7.90
C LEU A 116 18.88 37.99 -8.73
N ALA A 117 19.35 37.34 -9.80
CA ALA A 117 20.24 37.97 -10.78
C ALA A 117 19.57 39.17 -11.47
N VAL A 118 18.32 39.02 -11.92
CA VAL A 118 17.57 40.12 -12.56
C VAL A 118 17.35 41.27 -11.58
N VAL A 119 16.93 40.98 -10.34
CA VAL A 119 16.70 42.01 -9.31
C VAL A 119 17.98 42.77 -8.96
N THR A 120 19.11 42.07 -8.77
CA THR A 120 20.39 42.72 -8.46
C THR A 120 20.91 43.59 -9.61
N VAL A 121 20.69 43.19 -10.87
CA VAL A 121 21.04 44.01 -12.04
C VAL A 121 20.15 45.26 -12.16
N ILE A 122 18.85 45.16 -11.84
CA ILE A 122 17.95 46.33 -11.83
C ILE A 122 18.36 47.32 -10.73
N LEU A 123 18.66 46.82 -9.53
CA LEU A 123 19.13 47.66 -8.41
C LEU A 123 20.53 48.26 -8.67
N PHE A 124 21.37 47.58 -9.44
CA PHE A 124 22.72 48.02 -9.81
C PHE A 124 22.73 49.34 -10.59
N VAL A 125 21.69 49.64 -11.38
CA VAL A 125 21.56 50.94 -12.08
C VAL A 125 21.49 52.11 -11.09
N GLY A 126 21.07 51.87 -9.84
CA GLY A 126 21.04 52.88 -8.77
C GLY A 126 22.27 52.94 -7.86
N LEU A 127 23.06 51.86 -7.74
CA LEU A 127 24.18 51.73 -6.81
C LEU A 127 25.37 51.05 -7.53
N CYS A 128 26.23 51.87 -8.14
CA CYS A 128 27.38 51.55 -9.02
C CYS A 128 28.40 50.50 -8.50
N GLY A 129 28.01 49.25 -8.24
CA GLY A 129 28.97 48.20 -7.87
C GLY A 129 28.43 46.78 -7.61
N LEU A 130 27.13 46.60 -7.33
CA LEU A 130 26.59 45.28 -6.93
C LEU A 130 26.30 44.26 -8.05
N GLY A 131 26.51 44.60 -9.33
CA GLY A 131 26.09 43.77 -10.47
C GLY A 131 26.82 42.43 -10.57
N LEU A 132 28.03 42.33 -10.03
CA LEU A 132 28.80 41.08 -9.99
C LEU A 132 28.14 40.01 -9.11
N LEU A 133 27.35 40.40 -8.09
CA LEU A 133 26.57 39.43 -7.30
C LEU A 133 25.51 38.73 -8.15
N GLY A 134 24.92 39.39 -9.16
CA GLY A 134 23.93 38.78 -10.03
C GLY A 134 24.51 37.64 -10.88
N LEU A 135 25.77 37.77 -11.34
CA LEU A 135 26.48 36.69 -12.03
C LEU A 135 26.80 35.52 -11.10
N LEU A 136 27.23 35.79 -9.86
CA LEU A 136 27.42 34.75 -8.85
C LEU A 136 26.10 34.01 -8.56
N PHE A 137 24.98 34.72 -8.65
CA PHE A 137 23.65 34.16 -8.43
C PHE A 137 23.17 33.27 -9.60
N LEU A 138 23.60 33.54 -10.84
CA LEU A 138 23.39 32.62 -11.98
C LEU A 138 24.17 31.30 -11.86
N LEU A 139 25.27 31.31 -11.10
CA LEU A 139 26.04 30.10 -10.76
C LEU A 139 25.37 29.25 -9.67
N MET A 140 24.28 29.74 -9.05
CA MET A 140 23.50 28.95 -8.09
C MET A 140 22.79 27.81 -8.82
N LYS A 141 23.27 26.59 -8.61
CA LYS A 141 22.64 25.37 -9.11
C LYS A 141 21.58 24.91 -8.11
N GLU A 142 20.39 24.61 -8.62
CA GLU A 142 19.35 23.97 -7.84
C GLU A 142 19.40 22.47 -8.11
N GLN A 143 19.49 21.68 -7.05
CA GLN A 143 19.34 20.24 -7.12
C GLN A 143 17.92 19.88 -6.73
N LYS A 144 17.18 19.23 -7.65
CA LYS A 144 15.86 18.68 -7.37
C LYS A 144 15.94 17.17 -7.48
N THR A 145 15.73 16.49 -6.36
CA THR A 145 15.58 15.03 -6.32
C THR A 145 14.10 14.71 -6.32
N GLN A 146 13.66 13.97 -7.33
CA GLN A 146 12.28 13.49 -7.41
C GLN A 146 12.28 12.02 -7.81
N GLY A 147 11.32 11.27 -7.26
CA GLY A 147 11.04 9.91 -7.69
C GLY A 147 10.44 9.11 -6.55
N SER A 148 10.62 7.80 -6.61
CA SER A 148 10.08 6.88 -5.62
C SER A 148 11.01 5.69 -5.42
N VAL A 149 10.95 5.10 -4.23
CA VAL A 149 11.59 3.82 -3.94
C VAL A 149 10.48 2.77 -3.85
N GLN A 150 10.57 1.76 -4.70
CA GLN A 150 9.68 0.60 -4.62
C GLN A 150 10.25 -0.38 -3.61
N VAL A 151 9.46 -0.77 -2.62
CA VAL A 151 9.81 -1.77 -1.62
C VAL A 151 8.81 -2.92 -1.71
N THR A 152 9.34 -4.14 -1.77
CA THR A 152 8.56 -5.36 -1.89
C THR A 152 8.95 -6.32 -0.79
N VAL A 153 7.94 -6.91 -0.14
CA VAL A 153 8.09 -7.97 0.84
C VAL A 153 7.28 -9.19 0.42
N GLN A 154 7.89 -10.37 0.53
CA GLN A 154 7.26 -11.64 0.22
C GLN A 154 7.57 -12.67 1.29
N GLY A 155 6.57 -13.45 1.70
CA GLY A 155 6.76 -14.56 2.63
C GLY A 155 5.44 -15.19 3.02
N ASN A 156 5.47 -16.51 3.30
CA ASN A 156 4.30 -17.26 3.76
C ASN A 156 3.04 -17.07 2.88
N GLY A 157 3.23 -17.06 1.56
CA GLY A 157 2.14 -16.86 0.58
C GLY A 157 1.63 -15.42 0.46
N VAL A 158 2.12 -14.48 1.26
CA VAL A 158 1.79 -13.05 1.19
C VAL A 158 2.86 -12.33 0.35
N TYR A 159 2.39 -11.47 -0.55
CA TYR A 159 3.23 -10.57 -1.34
C TYR A 159 2.66 -9.16 -1.23
N HIS A 160 3.48 -8.20 -0.84
CA HIS A 160 3.10 -6.78 -0.76
C HIS A 160 4.19 -5.91 -1.36
N SER A 161 3.79 -4.93 -2.17
CA SER A 161 4.70 -3.95 -2.77
C SER A 161 4.15 -2.55 -2.57
N THR A 162 5.03 -1.63 -2.19
CA THR A 162 4.69 -0.23 -1.90
C THR A 162 5.67 0.70 -2.57
N MET A 163 5.20 1.85 -3.05
CA MET A 163 6.02 2.89 -3.64
C MET A 163 6.07 4.08 -2.71
N ILE A 164 7.26 4.39 -2.21
CA ILE A 164 7.49 5.49 -1.26
C ILE A 164 8.04 6.68 -2.04
N PRO A 165 7.33 7.82 -2.09
CA PRO A 165 7.85 9.02 -2.75
C PRO A 165 9.07 9.54 -2.00
N VAL A 166 10.10 9.93 -2.74
CA VAL A 166 11.33 10.50 -2.19
C VAL A 166 11.61 11.87 -2.77
N HIS A 167 11.91 12.81 -1.87
CA HIS A 167 12.20 14.21 -2.19
C HIS A 167 13.66 14.59 -1.93
N SER A 168 14.45 13.66 -1.39
CA SER A 168 15.85 13.86 -1.08
C SER A 168 16.66 12.57 -1.22
N PRO A 169 17.95 12.64 -1.57
CA PRO A 169 18.83 11.47 -1.61
C PRO A 169 18.98 10.80 -0.23
N GLN A 170 18.88 11.59 0.85
CA GLN A 170 18.94 11.10 2.22
C GLN A 170 17.74 10.21 2.57
N ALA A 171 16.54 10.51 2.02
CA ALA A 171 15.37 9.66 2.23
C ALA A 171 15.57 8.27 1.59
N VAL A 172 16.18 8.22 0.41
CA VAL A 172 16.50 6.95 -0.28
C VAL A 172 17.45 6.09 0.57
N SER A 173 18.52 6.69 1.10
CA SER A 173 19.49 5.96 1.91
C SER A 173 18.87 5.44 3.22
N GLN A 174 17.99 6.21 3.86
CA GLN A 174 17.23 5.76 5.03
C GLN A 174 16.33 4.57 4.71
N ILE A 175 15.57 4.61 3.61
CA ILE A 175 14.71 3.49 3.19
C ILE A 175 15.55 2.23 2.94
N MET A 176 16.68 2.37 2.25
CA MET A 176 17.60 1.25 2.01
C MET A 176 18.16 0.66 3.31
N GLN A 177 18.50 1.50 4.29
CA GLN A 177 18.93 1.06 5.62
C GLN A 177 17.82 0.28 6.34
N SER A 178 16.58 0.78 6.33
CA SER A 178 15.44 0.10 6.93
C SER A 178 15.16 -1.26 6.28
N VAL A 179 15.27 -1.35 4.96
CA VAL A 179 15.13 -2.63 4.23
C VAL A 179 16.25 -3.60 4.59
N ASN A 180 17.49 -3.13 4.69
CA ASN A 180 18.61 -3.96 5.11
C ASN A 180 18.44 -4.45 6.55
N TYR A 181 17.92 -3.61 7.44
CA TYR A 181 17.57 -4.00 8.81
C TYR A 181 16.50 -5.11 8.80
N ALA A 182 15.44 -4.96 8.01
CA ALA A 182 14.41 -5.98 7.87
C ALA A 182 14.97 -7.33 7.37
N ARG A 183 15.86 -7.30 6.38
CA ARG A 183 16.58 -8.51 5.91
C ARG A 183 17.40 -9.16 7.02
N SER A 184 18.09 -8.36 7.84
CA SER A 184 18.89 -8.90 8.95
C SER A 184 18.04 -9.60 10.00
N LEU A 185 16.86 -9.04 10.32
CA LEU A 185 15.89 -9.66 11.21
C LEU A 185 15.31 -10.94 10.63
N ALA A 186 15.00 -10.94 9.32
CA ALA A 186 14.47 -12.10 8.61
C ALA A 186 15.44 -13.28 8.55
N ALA A 187 16.75 -13.01 8.59
CA ALA A 187 17.80 -14.03 8.58
C ALA A 187 18.12 -14.57 9.99
N THR A 188 17.91 -13.76 11.03
CA THR A 188 18.37 -14.05 12.40
C THR A 188 17.28 -14.66 13.28
N ASN A 189 16.01 -14.29 13.09
CA ASN A 189 14.87 -14.84 13.82
C ASN A 189 14.32 -16.09 13.14
#